data_AF-A0A914NFI0-F1
#
_entry.id   AF-A0A914NFI0-F1
#
_cell.length_a   1.000
_cell.length_b   1.000
_cell.length_c   1.000
_cell.angle_alpha   90.00
_cell.angle_beta   90.00
_cell.angle_gamma   90.00
#
_symmetry.space_group_name_H-M   'P 1'
#
loop_
_entity.id
_entity.type
_entity.pdbx_description
1 polymer ?
#
loop_
_entity_poly.entity_id
_entity_poly.type
_entity_poly.pdbx_seq_one_letter_code
_entity_poly.pdbx_strand_id
1 'polypeptide(L)'
;MAEYCIICSKALTSNNMYSIPCSHVFHKECITNWISQEKSCPRCRKEATSNDIKQFTIIKIYVRDIYNIKTVLEKVKTCDTISVIKHMIEMTRGIPVDQQRLRVGLTQGTDKSRNDKSRNDKSRNIPTQGTDRSRNDQLKE
;
A
#
# COMPACT_ATOMS: atom_id res chain seq x y z
N MET A 1 2.32 -13.86 6.09
CA MET A 1 1.86 -13.11 7.28
C MET A 1 0.35 -13.04 7.23
N ALA A 2 -0.34 -13.42 8.30
CA ALA A 2 -1.78 -13.22 8.39
C ALA A 2 -2.04 -11.75 8.72
N GLU A 3 -2.91 -11.10 7.95
CA GLU A 3 -3.38 -9.75 8.27
C GLU A 3 -4.45 -9.86 9.37
N TYR A 4 -4.39 -8.99 10.38
CA TYR A 4 -5.33 -8.98 11.50
C TYR A 4 -6.17 -7.69 11.47
N CYS A 5 -7.45 -7.80 11.83
CA CYS A 5 -8.31 -6.62 11.94
C CYS A 5 -8.00 -5.86 13.24
N ILE A 6 -7.65 -4.58 13.15
CA ILE A 6 -7.29 -3.79 14.34
C ILE A 6 -8.48 -3.48 15.28
N ILE A 7 -9.72 -3.68 14.82
CA ILE A 7 -10.92 -3.40 15.62
C ILE A 7 -11.21 -4.57 16.56
N CYS A 8 -11.10 -5.80 16.08
CA CYS A 8 -11.46 -7.01 16.84
C CYS A 8 -10.27 -7.93 17.14
N SER A 9 -9.08 -7.61 16.63
CA SER A 9 -7.83 -8.39 16.75
C SER A 9 -7.90 -9.83 16.21
N LYS A 10 -8.90 -10.15 15.37
CA LYS A 10 -9.06 -11.47 14.73
C LYS A 10 -8.44 -11.48 13.33
N ALA A 11 -8.08 -12.68 12.86
CA ALA A 11 -7.52 -12.87 11.52
C ALA A 11 -8.49 -12.45 10.41
N LEU A 12 -7.96 -11.79 9.39
CA LEU A 12 -8.68 -11.46 8.17
C LEU A 12 -8.70 -12.67 7.22
N THR A 13 -9.87 -12.99 6.68
CA THR A 13 -10.05 -14.07 5.70
C THR A 13 -10.43 -13.47 4.34
N SER A 14 -10.07 -14.15 3.25
CA SER A 14 -10.30 -13.66 1.88
C SER A 14 -11.74 -13.22 1.60
N ASN A 15 -12.73 -13.83 2.27
CA ASN A 15 -14.15 -13.54 2.07
C ASN A 15 -14.69 -12.43 2.99
N ASN A 16 -13.95 -12.00 4.00
CA ASN A 16 -14.38 -10.98 4.96
C ASN A 16 -13.31 -9.90 5.13
N MET A 17 -12.76 -9.44 4.01
CA MET A 17 -11.79 -8.35 3.93
C MET A 17 -12.43 -7.19 3.16
N TYR A 18 -12.56 -6.06 3.84
CA TYR A 18 -13.14 -4.83 3.30
C TYR A 18 -12.17 -3.69 3.49
N SER A 19 -12.05 -2.84 2.48
CA SER A 19 -11.20 -1.67 2.47
C SER A 19 -12.01 -0.40 2.33
N ILE A 20 -11.47 0.68 2.85
CA ILE A 20 -11.94 2.06 2.67
C ILE A 20 -10.93 2.84 1.81
N PRO A 21 -11.18 4.11 1.42
CA PRO A 21 -10.39 4.83 0.41
C PRO A 21 -8.91 5.00 0.78
N CYS A 22 -8.59 4.90 2.07
CA CYS A 22 -7.22 4.93 2.57
C CYS A 22 -6.47 3.58 2.48
N SER A 23 -7.02 2.58 1.79
CA SER A 23 -6.50 1.22 1.56
C SER A 23 -6.23 0.37 2.82
N HIS A 24 -6.74 0.76 3.98
CA HIS A 24 -6.70 -0.07 5.19
C HIS A 24 -7.83 -1.11 5.15
N VAL A 25 -7.54 -2.32 5.65
CA VAL A 25 -8.42 -3.49 5.54
C VAL A 25 -8.96 -3.93 6.91
N PHE A 26 -10.24 -4.30 6.96
CA PHE A 26 -10.98 -4.69 8.16
C PHE A 26 -12.02 -5.77 7.82
N HIS A 27 -12.64 -6.41 8.82
CA HIS A 27 -13.86 -7.19 8.59
C HIS A 27 -15.03 -6.28 8.23
N LYS A 28 -15.97 -6.78 7.42
CA LYS A 28 -17.17 -6.04 7.00
C LYS A 28 -17.93 -5.46 8.17
N GLU A 29 -18.26 -6.31 9.14
CA GLU A 29 -19.04 -5.95 10.33
C GLU A 29 -18.30 -4.91 11.17
N CYS A 30 -17.00 -5.13 11.40
CA CYS A 30 -16.18 -4.21 12.19
C CYS A 30 -16.13 -2.81 11.58
N ILE A 31 -15.83 -2.69 10.28
CA ILE A 31 -15.75 -1.38 9.64
C ILE A 31 -17.12 -0.73 9.47
N THR A 32 -18.17 -1.51 9.21
CA THR A 32 -19.54 -0.98 9.08
C THR A 32 -20.02 -0.40 10.41
N ASN A 33 -19.79 -1.11 11.53
CA ASN A 33 -20.15 -0.63 12.87
C ASN A 33 -19.31 0.59 13.30
N TRP A 34 -18.04 0.66 12.89
CA TRP A 34 -17.22 1.84 13.17
C TRP A 34 -17.72 3.06 12.40
N ILE A 35 -17.93 2.92 11.09
CA ILE A 35 -18.32 4.04 10.21
C ILE A 35 -19.70 4.60 10.53
N SER A 36 -20.60 3.80 11.11
CA SER A 36 -21.90 4.29 11.57
C SER A 36 -21.81 5.24 12.77
N GLN A 37 -20.74 5.14 13.56
CA GLN A 37 -20.47 6.01 14.71
C GLN A 37 -19.52 7.14 14.34
N GLU A 38 -18.43 6.80 13.64
CA GLU A 38 -17.31 7.67 13.32
C GLU A 38 -17.00 7.61 11.82
N LYS A 39 -17.20 8.71 11.09
CA LYS A 39 -16.97 8.80 9.62
C LYS A 39 -15.48 8.85 9.24
N SER A 40 -14.65 8.04 9.89
CA SER A 40 -13.20 8.05 9.74
C SER A 40 -12.59 6.66 9.83
N CYS A 41 -11.41 6.49 9.25
CA CYS A 41 -10.63 5.26 9.33
C CYS A 41 -10.13 5.00 10.76
N PRO A 42 -10.36 3.81 11.37
CA PRO A 42 -9.83 3.48 12.70
C PRO A 42 -8.30 3.44 12.76
N ARG A 43 -7.62 3.29 11.61
CA ARG A 43 -6.15 3.19 11.53
C ARG A 43 -5.44 4.52 11.28
N CYS A 44 -6.02 5.41 10.48
CA CYS A 44 -5.35 6.66 10.07
C CYS A 44 -6.23 7.91 10.12
N ARG A 45 -7.47 7.81 10.62
CA ARG A 45 -8.43 8.90 10.79
C ARG A 45 -8.83 9.66 9.51
N LYS A 46 -8.42 9.19 8.32
CA LYS A 46 -8.92 9.71 7.05
C LYS A 46 -10.44 9.51 6.95
N GLU A 47 -11.13 10.49 6.41
CA GLU A 47 -12.58 10.44 6.24
C GLU A 47 -13.00 9.27 5.36
N ALA A 48 -14.09 8.60 5.77
CA ALA A 48 -14.69 7.50 5.05
C ALA A 48 -16.17 7.39 5.41
N THR A 49 -16.99 7.04 4.44
CA THR A 49 -18.44 6.85 4.61
C THR A 49 -18.84 5.42 4.29
N SER A 50 -20.09 5.04 4.61
CA SER A 50 -20.61 3.69 4.34
C SER A 50 -20.54 3.32 2.85
N ASN A 51 -20.61 4.31 1.94
CA ASN A 51 -20.50 4.10 0.50
C ASN A 51 -19.06 3.79 0.04
N ASP A 52 -18.07 4.09 0.88
CA ASP A 52 -16.67 3.88 0.58
C ASP A 52 -16.16 2.51 1.01
N ILE A 53 -16.96 1.76 1.77
CA ILE A 53 -16.64 0.41 2.23
C ILE A 53 -16.77 -0.53 1.03
N LYS A 54 -15.64 -1.02 0.54
CA LYS A 54 -15.56 -1.91 -0.62
C LYS A 54 -14.98 -3.24 -0.24
N GLN A 55 -15.57 -4.32 -0.75
CA GLN A 55 -14.96 -5.64 -0.62
C GLN A 55 -13.62 -5.64 -1.35
N PHE A 56 -12.66 -6.31 -0.74
CA PHE A 56 -11.36 -6.56 -1.33
C PHE A 56 -11.49 -7.12 -2.77
N THR A 57 -10.83 -6.50 -3.76
CA THR A 57 -10.90 -6.93 -5.17
C THR A 57 -9.56 -7.47 -5.66
N ILE A 58 -9.60 -8.62 -6.34
CA ILE A 58 -8.42 -9.18 -7.00
C ILE A 58 -8.19 -8.41 -8.31
N ILE A 59 -6.96 -7.97 -8.52
CA ILE A 59 -6.54 -7.30 -9.75
C ILE A 59 -5.59 -8.21 -10.53
N LYS A 60 -5.67 -8.11 -11.86
CA LYS A 60 -4.71 -8.76 -12.75
C LYS A 60 -3.57 -7.81 -13.04
N ILE A 61 -2.34 -8.19 -12.66
CA ILE A 61 -1.14 -7.43 -13.02
C ILE A 61 -0.50 -8.08 -14.24
N TYR A 62 -0.33 -7.30 -15.30
CA TYR A 62 0.37 -7.72 -16.51
C TYR A 62 1.84 -7.32 -16.41
N VAL A 63 2.72 -8.30 -16.51
CA VAL A 63 4.17 -8.11 -16.50
C VAL A 63 4.71 -8.45 -17.88
N ARG A 64 5.56 -7.58 -18.42
CA ARG A 64 6.33 -7.82 -19.64
C ARG A 64 7.81 -7.86 -19.25
N ASP A 65 8.51 -8.91 -19.66
CA ASP A 65 9.94 -9.04 -19.42
C ASP A 65 10.79 -8.42 -20.54
N ILE A 66 12.11 -8.52 -20.42
CA ILE A 66 13.08 -8.06 -21.42
C ILE A 66 13.03 -8.86 -22.73
N TYR A 67 12.45 -10.07 -22.70
CA TYR A 67 12.22 -10.93 -23.86
C TYR A 67 10.84 -10.68 -24.50
N ASN A 68 10.12 -9.64 -24.06
CA ASN A 68 8.78 -9.26 -24.51
C ASN A 68 7.67 -10.30 -24.22
N ILE A 69 7.90 -11.26 -23.33
CA ILE A 69 6.89 -12.25 -22.96
C ILE A 69 5.95 -11.61 -21.95
N LYS A 70 4.64 -11.67 -22.23
CA LYS A 70 3.58 -11.19 -21.35
C LYS A 70 3.16 -12.30 -20.38
N THR A 71 3.19 -12.03 -19.09
CA THR A 71 2.61 -12.90 -18.06
C THR A 71 1.63 -12.14 -17.20
N VAL A 72 0.66 -12.87 -16.66
CA VAL A 72 -0.42 -12.34 -15.84
C VAL A 72 -0.28 -12.87 -14.43
N LEU A 73 -0.23 -11.98 -13.45
CA LEU A 73 -0.40 -12.33 -12.04
C LEU A 73 -1.89 -12.21 -11.72
N GLU A 74 -2.57 -13.36 -11.61
CA GLU A 74 -4.04 -13.39 -11.48
C GLU A 74 -4.53 -13.31 -10.02
N LYS A 75 -3.64 -13.42 -9.04
CA LYS A 75 -3.99 -13.49 -7.61
C LYS A 75 -3.46 -12.31 -6.80
N VAL A 76 -3.28 -11.15 -7.45
CA VAL A 76 -2.75 -9.97 -6.76
C VAL A 76 -3.87 -9.22 -6.08
N LYS A 77 -3.63 -8.88 -4.82
CA LYS A 77 -4.57 -8.12 -4.02
C LYS A 77 -4.28 -6.61 -4.07
N THR A 78 -5.29 -5.74 -4.07
CA THR A 78 -5.13 -4.28 -3.95
C THR A 78 -4.49 -3.83 -2.63
N CYS A 79 -4.46 -4.70 -1.61
CA CYS A 79 -3.79 -4.47 -0.34
C CYS A 79 -2.44 -5.19 -0.23
N ASP A 80 -2.01 -5.96 -1.25
CA ASP A 80 -0.69 -6.58 -1.25
C ASP A 80 0.39 -5.50 -1.30
N THR A 81 1.46 -5.74 -0.57
CA THR A 81 2.63 -4.86 -0.63
C THR A 81 3.43 -5.11 -1.90
N ILE A 82 4.24 -4.13 -2.30
CA ILE A 82 5.17 -4.27 -3.43
C ILE A 82 6.11 -5.47 -3.21
N SER A 83 6.49 -5.76 -1.96
CA SER A 83 7.33 -6.92 -1.63
C SER A 83 6.66 -8.24 -2.01
N VAL A 84 5.37 -8.40 -1.66
CA VAL A 84 4.57 -9.57 -2.03
C VAL A 84 4.49 -9.71 -3.54
N ILE A 85 4.22 -8.61 -4.26
CA ILE A 85 4.13 -8.63 -5.73
C ILE A 85 5.47 -9.05 -6.35
N LYS A 86 6.60 -8.56 -5.83
CA LYS A 86 7.92 -8.93 -6.35
C LYS A 86 8.24 -10.40 -6.16
N HIS A 87 7.92 -10.97 -4.99
CA HIS A 87 8.06 -12.41 -4.77
C HIS A 87 7.11 -13.22 -5.65
N MET A 88 5.88 -12.75 -5.92
CA MET A 88 5.00 -13.42 -6.89
C MET A 88 5.62 -13.48 -8.28
N ILE A 89 6.29 -12.41 -8.73
CA ILE A 89 7.01 -12.38 -10.02
C ILE A 89 8.17 -13.37 -10.02
N GLU A 90 8.97 -13.40 -8.96
CA GLU A 90 10.09 -14.33 -8.79
C GLU A 90 9.62 -15.78 -8.85
N MET A 91 8.58 -16.16 -8.10
CA MET A 91 8.04 -17.52 -8.12
C MET A 91 7.44 -17.90 -9.47
N THR A 92 6.88 -16.94 -10.22
CA THR A 92 6.24 -17.22 -11.51
C THR A 92 7.23 -17.27 -12.68
N ARG A 93 8.32 -16.50 -12.61
CA ARG A 93 9.24 -16.28 -13.75
C ARG A 93 10.72 -16.57 -13.45
N GLY A 94 11.08 -16.82 -12.19
CA GLY A 94 12.47 -17.00 -11.76
C GLY A 94 13.31 -15.72 -11.79
N ILE A 95 12.69 -14.54 -11.88
CA ILE A 95 13.41 -13.25 -11.90
C ILE A 95 13.64 -12.80 -10.44
N PRO A 96 14.90 -12.72 -9.96
CA PRO A 96 15.21 -12.30 -8.60
C PRO A 96 14.64 -10.92 -8.26
N VAL A 97 14.18 -10.72 -7.02
CA VAL A 97 13.50 -9.51 -6.53
C VAL A 97 14.29 -8.21 -6.75
N ASP A 98 15.61 -8.28 -6.67
CA ASP A 98 16.57 -7.17 -6.85
C ASP A 98 16.68 -6.73 -8.32
N GLN A 99 16.43 -7.64 -9.25
CA GLN A 99 16.45 -7.38 -10.70
C GLN A 99 15.11 -6.85 -11.24
N GLN A 100 14.07 -6.80 -10.40
CA GLN A 100 12.74 -6.37 -10.82
C GLN A 100 12.54 -4.86 -10.70
N ARG A 101 12.29 -4.20 -11.84
CA ARG A 101 11.88 -2.79 -11.90
C ARG A 101 10.41 -2.67 -12.31
N LEU A 102 9.54 -2.37 -11.34
CA LEU A 102 8.13 -2.09 -11.59
C LEU A 102 7.93 -0.64 -12.06
N ARG A 103 7.12 -0.45 -13.10
CA ARG A 103 6.71 0.87 -13.60
C ARG A 103 5.19 0.90 -13.69
N VAL A 104 4.56 1.97 -13.18
CA VAL A 104 3.11 2.16 -13.30
C VAL A 104 2.81 2.70 -14.69
N GLY A 105 2.20 1.87 -15.55
CA GLY A 105 1.68 2.30 -16.84
C GLY A 105 0.22 2.70 -16.70
N LEU A 106 -0.08 4.00 -16.64
CA LEU A 106 -1.44 4.46 -16.93
C LEU A 106 -1.72 4.09 -18.40
N THR A 107 -2.77 3.32 -18.66
CA THR A 107 -3.25 3.08 -20.02
C THR A 107 -3.59 4.45 -20.61
N GLN A 108 -2.72 4.98 -21.48
CA GLN A 108 -2.96 6.24 -22.17
C GLN A 108 -4.10 6.02 -23.16
N GLY A 109 -5.32 6.37 -22.73
CA GLY A 109 -6.38 6.74 -23.66
C GLY A 109 -5.94 8.02 -24.36
N THR A 110 -5.76 7.91 -25.67
CA THR A 110 -5.70 8.96 -26.70
C THR A 110 -5.56 10.43 -26.29
N ASP A 111 -4.49 11.04 -26.83
CA ASP A 111 -4.38 12.38 -27.40
C ASP A 111 -3.94 13.62 -26.58
N LYS A 112 -2.85 14.20 -27.11
CA LYS A 112 -2.39 15.60 -27.17
C LYS A 112 -1.54 16.16 -26.01
N SER A 113 -0.25 16.27 -26.35
CA SER A 113 0.67 17.39 -26.06
C SER A 113 0.50 18.11 -24.73
N ARG A 114 1.41 17.83 -23.78
CA ARG A 114 1.95 18.87 -22.89
C ARG A 114 3.47 18.82 -22.91
N ASN A 115 4.02 19.80 -23.61
CA ASN A 115 5.39 20.25 -23.49
C ASN A 115 5.50 20.94 -22.13
N ASP A 116 6.12 20.31 -21.14
CA ASP A 116 6.47 20.97 -19.88
C ASP A 116 7.99 21.10 -19.76
N LYS A 117 8.45 22.31 -20.07
CA LYS A 117 9.79 22.78 -19.77
C LYS A 117 9.97 22.84 -18.26
N SER A 118 11.11 22.31 -17.82
CA SER A 118 11.86 22.73 -16.63
C SER A 118 11.15 22.67 -15.28
N ARG A 119 11.69 21.82 -14.38
CA ARG A 119 12.05 22.26 -13.03
C ARG A 119 13.20 21.41 -12.52
N ASN A 120 14.37 22.03 -12.56
CA ASN A 120 15.57 21.64 -11.84
C ASN A 120 15.26 21.82 -10.35
N ASP A 121 15.07 20.74 -9.60
CA ASP A 121 14.90 20.82 -8.14
C ASP A 121 16.21 20.46 -7.45
N LYS A 122 16.71 21.45 -6.72
CA LYS A 122 17.97 21.45 -6.00
C LYS A 122 17.90 20.41 -4.89
N SER A 123 18.95 19.59 -4.82
CA SER A 123 19.33 18.82 -3.64
C SER A 123 19.17 19.64 -2.36
N ARG A 124 18.18 19.30 -1.53
CA ARG A 124 18.20 19.66 -0.10
C ARG A 124 18.73 18.45 0.66
N ASN A 125 19.95 18.63 1.16
CA ASN A 125 20.55 17.81 2.20
C ASN A 125 19.61 17.73 3.40
N ILE A 126 19.36 16.52 3.87
CA ILE A 126 18.75 16.26 5.18
C ILE A 126 19.89 16.36 6.21
N PRO A 127 19.83 17.25 7.21
CA PRO A 127 20.78 17.26 8.31
C PRO A 127 20.53 16.02 9.18
N THR A 128 21.56 15.19 9.34
CA THR A 128 21.63 14.14 10.34
C THR A 128 21.62 14.80 11.73
N GLN A 129 20.58 14.54 12.53
CA GLN A 129 20.60 14.94 13.94
C GLN A 129 21.58 14.04 14.68
N GLY A 130 22.64 14.68 15.17
CA GLY A 130 23.65 14.08 16.01
C GLY A 130 23.08 13.64 17.35
N THR A 131 23.64 12.54 17.82
CA THR A 131 23.67 12.11 19.21
C THR A 131 24.28 13.20 20.09
N ASP A 132 23.58 13.64 21.15
CA ASP A 132 24.26 13.90 22.42
C ASP A 132 23.31 14.10 23.61
N ARG A 133 23.62 13.36 24.69
CA ARG A 133 23.56 13.71 26.12
C ARG A 133 22.23 14.19 26.72
N SER A 134 21.57 13.28 27.43
CA SER A 134 20.85 13.62 28.66
C SER A 134 21.73 13.31 29.86
N ARG A 135 22.13 14.38 30.55
CA ARG A 135 22.85 14.44 31.81
C ARG A 135 21.83 14.38 32.95
N ASN A 136 22.17 13.63 33.98
CA ASN A 136 21.64 13.58 35.36
C ASN A 136 20.45 14.46 35.75
N ASP A 137 19.50 13.84 36.46
CA ASP A 137 18.95 14.43 37.68
C ASP A 137 18.76 13.36 38.77
N GLN A 138 19.27 13.69 39.96
CA GLN A 138 19.09 12.99 41.24
C GLN A 138 17.67 13.22 41.78
N LEU A 139 17.16 12.27 42.58
CA LEU A 139 16.46 12.45 43.88
C LEU A 139 16.04 11.04 44.34
N LYS A 140 16.79 10.42 45.26
CA LYS A 140 16.70 10.49 46.73
C LYS A 140 15.73 9.44 47.31
N GLU A 141 16.33 8.58 48.14
CA GLU A 141 15.84 7.91 49.36
C GLU A 141 14.43 7.30 49.37
#